data_AF-A0A2G1BVK3-F1
#
_entry.id   AF-A0A2G1BVK3-F1
#
_cell.length_a   1.000
_cell.length_b   1.000
_cell.length_c   1.000
_cell.angle_alpha   90.00
_cell.angle_beta   90.00
_cell.angle_gamma   90.00
#
_symmetry.space_group_name_H-M   'P 1'
#
loop_
_entity.id
_entity.type
_entity.pdbx_description
1 polymer ?
#
loop_
_entity_poly.entity_id
_entity_poly.type
_entity_poly.pdbx_seq_one_letter_code
_entity_poly.pdbx_strand_id
1 'polypeptide(L)'
;MENLFKERRDGESPGIFIGRIIFGIIAVLVLAILFGYAIMWLWNNLMPDIFGLPVINYWQAVGLFILAKILFSSSECGGKHKSKKYSNKRRKHKFKSHFEKNCKGNFSDWEHYDRFWEEEGSEAYRKYVDKLNKETEQE
;
A
#
# COMPACT_ATOMS: atom_id res chain seq x y z
N MET A 1 -49.57 -2.34 34.04
CA MET A 1 -49.16 -1.17 33.24
C MET A 1 -47.92 -0.55 33.89
N GLU A 2 -46.89 -1.37 34.12
CA GLU A 2 -45.81 -1.63 33.17
C GLU A 2 -44.97 -0.39 32.85
N ASN A 3 -44.38 0.18 33.90
CA ASN A 3 -43.17 0.98 33.83
C ASN A 3 -41.95 0.09 33.50
N LEU A 4 -42.01 -0.67 32.40
CA LEU A 4 -40.98 -1.60 31.95
C LEU A 4 -40.12 -1.06 30.80
N PHE A 5 -40.19 0.25 30.51
CA PHE A 5 -39.42 0.91 29.44
C PHE A 5 -38.40 1.93 29.97
N LYS A 6 -37.61 1.55 30.98
CA LYS A 6 -36.34 2.27 31.24
C LYS A 6 -35.17 1.35 30.95
N GLU A 7 -35.16 0.93 29.69
CA GLU A 7 -34.10 0.20 29.04
C GLU A 7 -32.79 1.00 29.15
N ARG A 8 -31.86 0.39 29.88
CA ARG A 8 -30.40 0.44 29.75
C ARG A 8 -29.90 1.41 28.64
N ARG A 9 -29.54 2.64 29.00
CA ARG A 9 -28.61 3.45 28.20
C ARG A 9 -27.23 3.29 28.80
N ASP A 10 -26.43 2.50 28.11
CA ASP A 10 -25.06 2.13 28.47
C ASP A 10 -24.25 3.38 28.79
N GLY A 11 -23.92 3.50 30.08
CA GLY A 11 -23.10 4.57 30.64
C GLY A 11 -21.61 4.32 30.39
N GLU A 12 -21.20 4.28 29.12
CA GLU A 12 -19.80 4.59 28.82
C GLU A 12 -19.67 6.12 28.78
N SER A 13 -18.93 6.67 29.73
CA SER A 13 -18.75 8.12 29.80
C SER A 13 -18.08 8.61 28.49
N PRO A 14 -18.63 9.62 27.81
CA PRO A 14 -18.00 10.19 26.61
C PRO A 14 -16.58 10.69 26.91
N GLY A 15 -16.27 11.02 28.16
CA GLY A 15 -14.93 11.42 28.62
C GLY A 15 -13.86 10.34 28.46
N ILE A 16 -14.17 9.07 28.71
CA ILE A 16 -13.20 7.97 28.54
C ILE A 16 -12.92 7.75 27.04
N PHE A 17 -13.94 7.86 26.19
CA PHE A 17 -13.78 7.72 24.75
C PHE A 17 -12.94 8.85 24.15
N ILE A 18 -13.20 10.09 24.56
CA ILE A 18 -12.42 11.27 24.17
C ILE A 18 -10.96 11.12 24.66
N GLY A 19 -10.76 10.67 25.90
CA GLY A 19 -9.42 10.42 26.44
C GLY A 19 -8.63 9.39 25.64
N ARG A 20 -9.26 8.29 25.20
CA ARG A 20 -8.63 7.27 24.36
C ARG A 20 -8.27 7.77 22.96
N ILE A 21 -9.11 8.61 22.36
CA ILE A 21 -8.82 9.24 21.06
C ILE A 21 -7.63 10.19 21.17
N ILE A 22 -7.62 11.06 22.18
CA ILE A 22 -6.53 12.01 22.41
C ILE A 22 -5.21 11.27 22.65
N PHE A 23 -5.24 10.23 23.49
CA PHE A 23 -4.07 9.39 23.74
C PHE A 23 -3.57 8.70 22.46
N GLY A 24 -4.48 8.19 21.62
CA GLY A 24 -4.14 7.59 20.33
C GLY A 24 -3.46 8.58 19.37
N ILE A 25 -3.96 9.81 19.29
CA ILE A 25 -3.36 10.87 18.46
C ILE A 25 -1.95 11.21 18.96
N ILE A 26 -1.79 11.38 20.27
CA ILE A 26 -0.47 11.67 20.88
C ILE A 26 0.51 10.54 20.58
N ALA A 27 0.11 9.28 20.74
CA ALA A 27 0.95 8.13 20.44
C ALA A 27 1.41 8.11 18.98
N VAL A 28 0.51 8.39 18.03
CA VAL A 28 0.85 8.49 16.61
C VAL A 28 1.81 9.64 16.32
N LEU A 29 1.60 10.80 16.94
CA LEU A 29 2.49 11.96 16.77
C LEU A 29 3.89 11.68 17.29
N VAL A 30 4.01 11.07 18.47
CA VAL A 30 5.31 10.68 19.04
C VAL A 30 6.02 9.69 18.12
N LEU A 31 5.30 8.68 17.62
CA LEU A 31 5.86 7.71 16.69
C LEU A 31 6.30 8.37 15.38
N ALA A 32 5.49 9.30 14.84
CA ALA A 32 5.84 10.05 13.63
C ALA A 32 7.11 10.91 13.83
N ILE A 33 7.26 11.56 14.99
CA ILE A 33 8.44 12.35 15.33
C ILE A 33 9.68 11.44 15.47
N LEU A 34 9.56 10.33 16.19
CA LEU A 34 10.64 9.35 16.34
C LEU A 34 11.07 8.80 14.98
N PHE A 35 10.12 8.50 14.10
CA PHE A 35 10.39 8.01 12.76
C PHE A 35 11.07 9.07 11.89
N GLY A 36 10.58 10.32 11.93
CA GLY A 36 11.22 11.45 11.24
C GLY A 36 12.65 11.70 11.72
N TYR A 37 12.90 11.58 13.03
CA TYR A 37 14.23 11.69 13.61
C TYR A 37 15.15 10.54 13.17
N ALA A 38 14.65 9.31 13.15
CA ALA A 38 15.40 8.15 12.67
C ALA A 38 15.84 8.33 11.21
N ILE A 39 14.94 8.82 10.34
CA ILE A 39 15.26 9.12 8.94
C ILE A 39 16.35 10.18 8.84
N MET A 40 16.21 11.29 9.58
CA MET A 40 17.21 12.37 9.59
C MET A 40 18.58 11.87 10.05
N TRP A 41 18.63 11.12 11.15
CA TRP A 41 19.88 10.58 11.71
C TRP A 41 20.53 9.59 10.74
N LEU A 42 19.76 8.68 10.17
CA LEU A 42 20.27 7.71 9.20
C LEU A 42 20.78 8.40 7.94
N TRP A 43 20.02 9.36 7.40
CA TRP A 43 20.43 10.10 6.21
C TRP A 43 21.74 10.85 6.43
N ASN A 44 21.86 11.56 7.55
CA ASN A 44 23.03 12.37 7.86
C ASN A 44 24.31 11.55 8.12
N ASN A 45 24.18 10.26 8.45
CA ASN A 45 25.34 9.36 8.57
C ASN A 45 25.68 8.64 7.26
N LEU A 46 24.70 8.31 6.41
CA LEU A 46 24.97 7.50 5.21
C LEU A 46 25.21 8.35 3.96
N MET A 47 24.32 9.29 3.66
CA MET A 47 24.33 9.98 2.37
C MET A 47 25.50 10.97 2.22
N PRO A 48 25.85 11.77 3.25
CA PRO A 48 27.05 12.59 3.22
C PRO A 48 28.34 11.75 3.15
N ASP A 49 28.44 10.67 3.93
CA ASP A 49 29.68 9.90 4.04
C ASP A 49 29.94 9.04 2.79
N ILE A 50 28.90 8.48 2.17
CA ILE A 50 29.04 7.59 1.01
C ILE A 50 29.05 8.38 -0.31
N PHE A 51 28.22 9.43 -0.42
CA PHE A 51 27.98 10.14 -1.68
C PHE A 51 28.39 11.61 -1.66
N GLY A 52 28.88 12.14 -0.53
CA GLY A 52 29.25 13.57 -0.40
C GLY A 52 28.06 14.53 -0.46
N LEU A 53 26.84 14.04 -0.19
CA LEU A 53 25.62 14.83 -0.25
C LEU A 53 25.46 15.76 0.97
N PRO A 54 24.71 16.87 0.85
CA PRO A 54 24.46 17.77 1.98
C PRO A 54 23.61 17.10 3.06
N VAL A 55 23.88 17.47 4.32
CA VAL A 55 23.05 17.08 5.48
C VAL A 55 21.64 17.66 5.35
N ILE A 56 20.65 16.90 5.81
CA ILE A 56 19.26 17.31 5.79
C ILE A 56 18.78 17.69 7.20
N ASN A 57 17.91 18.70 7.26
CA ASN A 57 17.22 19.08 8.48
C ASN A 57 15.92 18.25 8.66
N TYR A 58 15.35 18.25 9.87
CA TYR A 58 14.15 17.49 10.21
C TYR A 58 12.97 17.74 9.24
N TRP A 59 12.73 19.02 8.88
CA TRP A 59 11.70 19.38 7.91
C TRP A 59 11.97 18.84 6.50
N GLN A 60 13.24 18.72 6.09
CA GLN A 60 13.61 18.12 4.82
C GLN A 60 13.45 16.60 4.85
N ALA A 61 13.81 15.95 5.96
CA ALA A 61 13.61 14.50 6.15
C ALA A 61 12.11 14.13 6.10
N VAL A 62 11.26 14.89 6.79
CA VAL A 62 9.80 14.71 6.76
C VAL A 62 9.25 14.99 5.36
N GLY A 63 9.69 16.07 4.69
CA GLY A 63 9.28 16.38 3.32
C GLY A 63 9.65 15.29 2.32
N LEU A 64 10.88 14.76 2.42
CA LEU A 64 11.35 13.66 1.58
C LEU A 64 10.56 12.37 1.86
N PHE A 65 10.24 12.08 3.11
CA PHE A 65 9.40 10.95 3.47
C PHE A 65 7.97 11.08 2.91
N ILE A 66 7.37 12.26 3.00
CA ILE A 66 6.04 12.53 2.42
C ILE A 66 6.08 12.39 0.90
N LEU A 67 7.11 12.94 0.25
CA LEU A 67 7.31 12.81 -1.19
C LEU A 67 7.46 11.34 -1.59
N ALA A 68 8.32 10.59 -0.90
CA ALA A 68 8.47 9.14 -1.10
C ALA A 68 7.15 8.43 -0.87
N LYS A 69 6.39 8.78 0.18
CA LYS A 69 5.07 8.20 0.39
C LYS A 69 4.13 8.57 -0.76
N ILE A 70 4.12 9.77 -1.31
CA ILE A 70 3.25 10.08 -2.44
C ILE A 70 3.64 9.28 -3.69
N LEU A 71 4.94 9.15 -3.97
CA LEU A 71 5.45 8.42 -5.14
C LEU A 71 5.27 6.89 -5.01
N PHE A 72 5.56 6.32 -3.83
CA PHE A 72 5.51 4.88 -3.57
C PHE A 72 4.19 4.39 -2.95
N SER A 73 3.35 5.27 -2.38
CA SER A 73 2.04 4.89 -1.85
C SER A 73 0.99 4.75 -2.95
N SER A 74 1.25 5.25 -4.16
CA SER A 74 0.39 4.96 -5.31
C SER A 74 0.58 3.54 -5.86
N SER A 75 1.60 2.80 -5.42
CA SER A 75 1.88 1.43 -5.87
C SER A 75 1.38 0.32 -4.92
N GLU A 76 0.68 0.65 -3.83
CA GLU A 76 0.19 -0.35 -2.87
C GLU A 76 -1.29 -0.72 -3.12
N CYS A 77 -1.58 -1.21 -4.32
CA CYS A 77 -2.68 -2.16 -4.50
C CYS A 77 -2.15 -3.58 -4.25
N GLY A 78 -1.92 -3.95 -2.98
CA GLY A 78 -1.37 -5.27 -2.66
C GLY A 78 -1.51 -5.65 -1.18
N GLY A 79 -2.40 -6.60 -0.90
CA GLY A 79 -2.18 -7.56 0.18
C GLY A 79 -2.87 -7.34 1.54
N LYS A 80 -4.21 -7.27 1.59
CA LYS A 80 -4.92 -7.76 2.78
C LYS A 80 -5.34 -9.20 2.56
N HIS A 81 -4.54 -10.13 3.09
CA HIS A 81 -4.93 -11.51 3.34
C HIS A 81 -6.30 -11.55 4.03
N LYS A 82 -7.35 -11.95 3.29
CA LYS A 82 -8.60 -12.40 3.91
C LYS A 82 -8.38 -13.81 4.41
N SER A 83 -8.02 -13.96 5.69
CA SER A 83 -8.28 -15.21 6.40
C SER A 83 -9.80 -15.41 6.45
N LYS A 84 -10.31 -16.37 5.68
CA LYS A 84 -11.71 -16.79 5.72
C LYS A 84 -12.01 -17.36 7.11
N LYS A 85 -12.81 -16.67 7.92
CA LYS A 85 -13.68 -17.34 8.90
C LYS A 85 -15.11 -16.84 8.73
N TYR A 86 -15.96 -17.78 8.35
CA TYR A 86 -17.41 -17.67 8.31
C TYR A 86 -17.96 -17.10 9.62
N SER A 87 -18.78 -16.06 9.55
CA SER A 87 -19.95 -15.96 10.44
C SER A 87 -21.00 -15.04 9.82
N ASN A 88 -22.23 -15.54 9.80
CA ASN A 88 -23.44 -14.85 9.38
C ASN A 88 -23.69 -13.61 10.26
N LYS A 89 -23.73 -12.40 9.67
CA LYS A 89 -24.71 -11.39 10.07
C LYS A 89 -24.89 -10.28 9.04
N ARG A 90 -26.08 -10.35 8.45
CA ARG A 90 -26.91 -9.28 7.86
C ARG A 90 -26.58 -7.85 8.31
N ARG A 91 -26.53 -6.97 7.29
CA ARG A 91 -26.93 -5.54 7.20
C ARG A 91 -25.82 -4.48 7.25
N LYS A 92 -25.92 -3.62 6.22
CA LYS A 92 -25.39 -2.26 6.00
C LYS A 92 -24.02 -2.13 5.34
N HIS A 93 -24.04 -2.09 4.00
CA HIS A 93 -23.07 -1.31 3.23
C HIS A 93 -23.81 -0.55 2.12
N LYS A 94 -24.07 0.74 2.35
CA LYS A 94 -24.43 1.69 1.30
C LYS A 94 -23.58 2.95 1.44
N PHE A 95 -22.27 2.76 1.48
CA PHE A 95 -21.27 3.80 1.20
C PHE A 95 -19.91 3.12 0.98
N LYS A 96 -19.71 2.52 -0.19
CA LYS A 96 -18.36 2.20 -0.65
C LYS A 96 -18.18 2.77 -2.04
N SER A 97 -17.57 3.94 -1.98
CA SER A 97 -16.94 4.76 -3.01
C SER A 97 -16.72 4.08 -4.37
N HIS A 98 -17.15 4.80 -5.40
CA HIS A 98 -16.81 4.66 -6.81
C HIS A 98 -15.30 4.50 -7.12
N PHE A 99 -14.43 4.76 -6.13
CA PHE A 99 -12.97 4.59 -6.17
C PHE A 99 -12.50 3.12 -6.21
N GLU A 100 -13.35 2.16 -5.83
CA GLU A 100 -12.97 0.74 -5.72
C GLU A 100 -12.99 -0.04 -7.05
N LYS A 101 -13.48 0.58 -8.15
CA LYS A 101 -13.71 -0.13 -9.42
C LYS A 101 -12.59 -0.06 -10.45
N ASN A 102 -11.69 0.92 -10.38
CA ASN A 102 -10.66 1.12 -11.42
C ASN A 102 -9.32 0.41 -11.15
N CYS A 103 -9.17 -0.29 -10.03
CA CYS A 103 -7.91 -0.98 -9.67
C CYS A 103 -7.93 -2.48 -9.99
N LYS A 104 -8.87 -2.96 -10.81
CA LYS A 104 -8.77 -4.28 -11.45
C LYS A 104 -8.00 -4.11 -12.76
N GLY A 105 -6.68 -3.99 -12.68
CA GLY A 105 -5.88 -4.52 -13.79
C GLY A 105 -6.27 -5.99 -13.92
N ASN A 106 -6.76 -6.40 -15.09
CA ASN A 106 -7.23 -7.76 -15.31
C ASN A 106 -6.04 -8.72 -15.21
N PHE A 107 -5.80 -9.24 -14.00
CA PHE A 107 -4.81 -10.32 -13.80
C PHE A 107 -5.19 -11.59 -14.58
N SER A 108 -6.39 -11.65 -15.19
CA SER A 108 -6.78 -12.70 -16.14
C SER A 108 -6.02 -12.64 -17.46
N ASP A 109 -5.50 -11.48 -17.86
CA ASP A 109 -4.80 -11.35 -19.15
C ASP A 109 -3.46 -12.13 -19.12
N TRP A 110 -2.89 -12.34 -17.92
CA TRP A 110 -1.68 -13.14 -17.70
C TRP A 110 -1.96 -14.65 -17.58
N GLU A 111 -3.19 -15.04 -17.27
CA GLU A 111 -3.56 -16.46 -17.09
C GLU A 111 -3.42 -17.27 -18.39
N HIS A 112 -3.46 -16.58 -19.54
CA HIS A 112 -3.31 -17.19 -20.86
C HIS A 112 -1.91 -17.03 -21.47
N TYR A 113 -1.01 -16.28 -20.82
CA TYR A 113 0.33 -15.99 -21.34
C TYR A 113 1.19 -17.26 -21.46
N ASP A 114 1.16 -18.12 -20.44
CA ASP A 114 1.95 -19.36 -20.42
C ASP A 114 1.52 -20.30 -21.56
N ARG A 115 0.21 -20.48 -21.75
CA ARG A 115 -0.33 -21.34 -22.82
C ARG A 115 -0.03 -20.78 -24.21
N PHE A 116 -0.13 -19.47 -24.40
CA PHE A 116 0.23 -18.83 -25.66
C PHE A 116 1.73 -19.00 -25.99
N TRP A 117 2.61 -18.88 -24.99
CA TRP A 117 4.05 -19.01 -25.20
C TRP A 117 4.47 -20.45 -25.54
N GLU A 118 3.82 -21.45 -24.93
CA GLU A 118 4.04 -22.86 -25.24
C GLU A 118 3.52 -23.25 -26.64
N GLU A 119 2.32 -22.79 -27.03
CA GLU A 119 1.69 -23.20 -28.29
C GLU A 119 2.22 -22.44 -29.52
N GLU A 120 2.40 -21.12 -29.42
CA GLU A 120 2.74 -20.28 -30.59
C GLU A 120 4.05 -19.49 -30.42
N GLY A 121 4.38 -19.08 -29.19
CA GLY A 121 5.49 -18.15 -28.93
C GLY A 121 6.86 -18.71 -29.30
N SER A 122 7.13 -19.97 -28.96
CA SER A 122 8.45 -20.59 -29.18
C SER A 122 8.83 -20.70 -30.67
N GLU A 123 7.87 -21.00 -31.55
CA GLU A 123 8.12 -21.08 -32.99
C GLU A 123 8.34 -19.70 -33.61
N ALA A 124 7.53 -18.72 -33.21
CA ALA A 124 7.69 -17.34 -33.66
C ALA A 124 9.04 -16.76 -33.24
N TYR A 125 9.47 -17.05 -32.01
CA TYR A 125 10.77 -16.63 -31.49
C TYR A 125 11.93 -17.29 -32.24
N ARG A 126 11.87 -18.60 -32.50
CA ARG A 126 12.90 -19.29 -33.30
C ARG A 126 13.02 -18.72 -34.71
N LYS A 127 11.89 -18.44 -35.38
CA LYS A 127 11.89 -17.78 -36.70
C LYS A 127 12.51 -16.37 -36.67
N TYR A 128 12.33 -15.64 -35.57
CA TYR A 128 12.95 -14.33 -35.37
C TYR A 128 14.46 -14.43 -35.19
N VAL A 129 14.93 -15.36 -34.37
CA VAL A 129 16.37 -15.64 -34.17
C VAL A 129 17.03 -16.10 -35.47
N ASP A 130 16.36 -16.95 -36.25
CA ASP A 130 16.87 -17.39 -37.55
C ASP A 130 17.01 -16.24 -38.56
N LYS A 131 16.15 -15.21 -38.48
CA LYS A 131 16.29 -14.00 -39.32
C LYS A 131 17.50 -13.17 -38.89
N LEU A 132 17.66 -12.93 -37.58
CA LEU A 132 18.80 -12.20 -37.03
C LEU A 132 20.14 -12.85 -37.42
N ASN A 133 20.24 -14.16 -37.31
CA ASN A 133 21.46 -14.88 -37.67
C ASN A 133 21.76 -14.76 -39.18
N LYS A 134 20.74 -14.82 -40.04
CA LYS A 134 20.91 -14.63 -41.50
C LYS A 134 21.29 -13.21 -41.87
N GLU A 135 20.79 -12.21 -41.16
CA GLU A 135 21.18 -10.81 -41.36
C GLU A 135 22.63 -10.57 -40.91
N THR A 136 23.06 -11.22 -39.82
CA THR A 136 24.44 -11.14 -39.31
C THR A 136 25.47 -11.86 -40.21
N GLU A 137 25.05 -12.90 -40.94
CA GLU A 137 25.91 -13.64 -41.88
C GLU A 137 26.05 -12.97 -43.26
N GLN A 138 25.28 -11.90 -43.51
CA GLN A 138 25.30 -11.13 -44.77
C GLN A 138 26.06 -9.79 -44.68
N GLU A 139 26.60 -9.45 -43.50
CA GLU A 139 27.59 -8.37 -43.27
C GLU A 139 29.01 -8.93 -43.22
#